data_AF-A0A540WA33-F1
#
_entry.id   AF-A0A540WA33-F1
#
_cell.length_a   1.000
_cell.length_b   1.000
_cell.length_c   1.000
_cell.angle_alpha   90.00
_cell.angle_beta   90.00
_cell.angle_gamma   90.00
#
_symmetry.space_group_name_H-M   'P 1'
#
loop_
_entity.id
_entity.type
_entity.pdbx_description
1 polymer ?
#
loop_
_entity_poly.entity_id
_entity_poly.type
_entity_poly.pdbx_seq_one_letter_code
_entity_poly.pdbx_strand_id
1 'polypeptide(L)' 'MSNPTPPLSPAQAAALSELRSLGRTLDRQVTGRTGATAPEVDATLRLMKQLHTEIVTGVHSDA' A
#
# COMPACT_ATOMS: atom_id res chain seq x y z
N MET A 1 16.21 -16.68 17.37
CA MET A 1 17.18 -15.94 16.53
C MET A 1 16.38 -15.22 15.47
N SER A 2 16.33 -13.89 15.49
CA SER A 2 15.62 -13.11 14.47
C SER A 2 16.42 -13.20 13.17
N ASN A 3 15.86 -13.85 12.16
CA ASN A 3 16.48 -13.89 10.84
C ASN A 3 16.55 -12.45 10.31
N PRO A 4 17.72 -11.93 9.89
CA PRO A 4 17.78 -10.57 9.36
C PRO A 4 16.92 -10.51 8.10
N THR A 5 15.86 -9.70 8.15
CA THR A 5 15.06 -9.42 6.96
C THR A 5 16.01 -8.79 5.93
N PRO A 6 16.15 -9.35 4.73
CA PRO A 6 17.01 -8.78 3.70
C PRO A 6 16.60 -7.31 3.47
N PRO A 7 17.57 -6.41 3.26
CA PRO A 7 17.27 -5.00 3.04
C PRO A 7 16.35 -4.86 1.82
N LEU A 8 15.34 -4.00 1.94
CA LEU A 8 14.39 -3.73 0.85
C LEU A 8 15.13 -3.18 -0.36
N SER A 9 14.76 -3.64 -1.55
CA SER A 9 15.19 -3.00 -2.79
C SER A 9 14.62 -1.57 -2.88
N PRO A 10 15.23 -0.67 -3.68
CA PRO A 10 14.68 0.68 -3.89
C PRO A 10 13.22 0.67 -4.37
N ALA A 11 12.86 -0.29 -5.24
CA ALA A 11 11.48 -0.48 -5.71
C ALA A 11 10.54 -0.91 -4.57
N GLN A 12 10.96 -1.85 -3.72
CA GLN A 12 10.18 -2.25 -2.54
C GLN A 12 10.02 -1.10 -1.54
N ALA A 13 11.05 -0.26 -1.38
CA ALA A 13 10.99 0.92 -0.52
C ALA A 13 10.01 1.98 -1.07
N ALA A 14 9.99 2.19 -2.39
CA ALA A 14 9.03 3.08 -3.06
C ALA A 14 7.60 2.57 -2.90
N ALA A 15 7.34 1.30 -3.21
CA ALA A 15 6.03 0.67 -3.04
C ALA A 15 5.55 0.73 -1.58
N LEU A 16 6.46 0.56 -0.61
CA LEU A 16 6.12 0.70 0.81
C LEU A 16 5.77 2.15 1.20
N SER A 17 6.43 3.14 0.61
CA SER A 17 6.09 4.55 0.79
C SER A 17 4.68 4.86 0.27
N GLU A 18 4.36 4.35 -0.92
CA GLU A 18 3.03 4.47 -1.53
C GLU A 18 1.96 3.77 -0.69
N LEU A 19 2.22 2.55 -0.21
CA LEU A 19 1.31 1.82 0.67
C LEU A 19 0.98 2.61 1.95
N ARG A 20 1.99 3.27 2.55
CA ARG A 20 1.78 4.16 3.71
C ARG A 20 0.96 5.40 3.35
N SER A 21 1.13 5.94 2.15
CA SER A 21 0.35 7.08 1.67
C SER A 21 -1.13 6.73 1.46
N LEU A 22 -1.39 5.57 0.88
CA LEU A 22 -2.75 5.03 0.74
C LEU A 22 -3.37 4.75 2.10
N GLY A 23 -2.62 4.18 3.06
CA GLY A 23 -3.09 3.98 4.43
C GLY A 23 -3.56 5.27 5.12
N ARG A 24 -2.81 6.38 4.96
CA ARG A 24 -3.24 7.71 5.45
C ARG A 24 -4.47 8.25 4.72
N THR A 25 -4.61 7.93 3.44
CA THR A 25 -5.78 8.35 2.66
C THR A 25 -7.03 7.59 3.08
N LEU A 26 -6.91 6.27 3.26
CA LEU A 26 -7.97 5.43 3.81
C LEU A 26 -8.38 5.90 5.21
N ASP A 27 -7.41 6.18 6.08
CA ASP A 27 -7.67 6.69 7.43
C ASP A 27 -8.49 7.98 7.37
N ARG A 28 -8.11 8.94 6.51
CA ARG A 28 -8.90 10.16 6.29
C ARG A 28 -10.28 9.90 5.68
N GLN A 29 -10.42 8.93 4.77
CA GLN A 29 -11.71 8.58 4.18
C GLN A 29 -12.69 8.00 5.22
N VAL A 30 -12.17 7.20 6.15
CA VAL A 30 -12.97 6.49 7.17
C VAL A 30 -13.22 7.37 8.41
N THR A 31 -12.20 8.09 8.88
CA THR A 31 -12.30 8.95 10.08
C THR A 31 -12.83 10.35 9.76
N GLY A 32 -12.55 10.84 8.56
CA GLY A 32 -13.10 12.09 8.06
C GLY A 32 -14.58 11.91 7.72
N ARG A 33 -15.41 12.84 8.18
CA ARG A 33 -16.82 12.99 7.76
C ARG A 33 -16.95 13.45 6.30
N THR A 34 -15.97 13.10 5.46
CA THR A 34 -15.76 13.55 4.08
C THR A 34 -16.62 12.84 3.06
N GLY A 35 -17.49 11.92 3.49
CA GLY A 35 -18.46 11.28 2.58
C GLY A 35 -17.83 10.33 1.58
N ALA A 36 -16.65 9.76 1.91
CA ALA A 36 -16.05 8.73 1.08
C ALA A 36 -17.04 7.58 0.90
N THR A 37 -17.38 7.30 -0.34
CA THR A 37 -18.35 6.26 -0.67
C THR A 37 -17.70 4.88 -0.52
N ALA A 38 -18.50 3.85 -0.23
CA ALA A 38 -17.96 2.48 -0.14
C ALA A 38 -17.12 2.08 -1.38
N PRO A 39 -17.50 2.43 -2.63
CA PRO A 39 -16.65 2.21 -3.81
C PRO A 39 -15.26 2.87 -3.76
N GLU A 40 -15.14 4.06 -3.20
CA GLU A 40 -13.86 4.77 -3.08
C GLU A 40 -12.94 4.10 -2.05
N VAL A 41 -13.53 3.66 -0.93
CA VAL A 41 -12.82 2.89 0.08
C VAL A 41 -12.34 1.55 -0.50
N ASP A 42 -13.21 0.85 -1.24
CA ASP A 42 -12.87 -0.41 -1.88
C ASP A 42 -11.78 -0.27 -2.95
N ALA A 43 -11.74 0.87 -3.67
CA ALA A 43 -10.69 1.18 -4.63
C ALA A 43 -9.35 1.38 -3.91
N THR A 44 -9.31 2.15 -2.82
CA THR A 44 -8.11 2.34 -2.00
C THR A 44 -7.59 1.00 -1.46
N LEU A 45 -8.48 0.15 -0.94
CA LEU A 45 -8.10 -1.17 -0.41
C LEU A 45 -7.54 -2.10 -1.50
N ARG A 46 -8.10 -2.06 -2.71
CA ARG A 46 -7.56 -2.83 -3.85
C ARG A 46 -6.15 -2.40 -4.23
N LEU A 47 -5.88 -1.10 -4.28
CA LEU A 47 -4.55 -0.56 -4.57
C LEU A 47 -3.55 -0.94 -3.48
N MET A 48 -3.93 -0.87 -2.20
CA MET A 48 -3.09 -1.30 -1.09
C MET A 48 -2.73 -2.80 -1.20
N LYS A 49 -3.68 -3.64 -1.58
CA LYS A 49 -3.44 -5.08 -1.80
C LYS A 49 -2.45 -5.33 -2.94
N GLN A 50 -2.56 -4.57 -4.03
CA GLN A 50 -1.64 -4.70 -5.16
C GLN A 50 -0.22 -4.33 -4.76
N LEU A 51 0.00 -3.16 -4.15
CA LEU A 51 1.33 -2.73 -3.71
C LEU A 51 1.95 -3.69 -2.69
N HIS A 52 1.15 -4.22 -1.76
CA HIS A 52 1.63 -5.24 -0.83
C HIS A 52 2.08 -6.51 -1.58
N THR A 53 1.32 -6.94 -2.59
CA THR A 53 1.70 -8.09 -3.41
C THR A 53 3.03 -7.84 -4.12
N GLU A 54 3.22 -6.66 -4.72
CA GLU A 54 4.48 -6.27 -5.38
C GLU A 54 5.67 -6.26 -4.42
N ILE A 55 5.48 -5.77 -3.18
CA ILE A 55 6.52 -5.80 -2.14
C ILE A 55 6.92 -7.24 -1.80
N VAL A 56 5.93 -8.13 -1.65
CA VAL A 56 6.14 -9.53 -1.24
C VAL A 56 6.72 -10.39 -2.36
N THR A 57 6.25 -10.21 -3.59
CA THR A 57 6.72 -11.00 -4.74
C THR A 57 8.00 -10.43 -5.35
N GLY A 58 8.31 -9.16 -5.10
CA GLY A 58 9.44 -8.46 -5.71
C GLY A 58 9.25 -8.20 -7.21
N VAL A 59 8.04 -8.43 -7.74
CA VAL A 59 7.72 -8.22 -9.16
C VAL A 59 7.11 -6.83 -9.31
N HIS A 60 7.91 -5.90 -9.83
CA HIS A 60 7.41 -4.66 -10.36
C HIS A 60 6.90 -4.96 -11.78
N SER A 61 5.60 -4.86 -12.01
CA SER A 61 5.07 -4.86 -13.38
C SER A 61 5.44 -3.51 -13.99
N ASP A 62 6.62 -3.40 -14.59
CA ASP A 62 6.98 -2.29 -15.47
C ASP A 62 5.93 -2.25 -16.60
N ALA A 63 5.09 -1.21 -16.57
CA ALA A 63 4.10 -0.88 -17.59
C ALA A 63 4.31 0.57 -18.06
#